data_AF-A0A645FDB0-F1
#
_entry.id   AF-A0A645FDB0-F1
#
_cell.length_a   1.000
_cell.length_b   1.000
_cell.length_c   1.000
_cell.angle_alpha   90.00
_cell.angle_beta   90.00
_cell.angle_gamma   90.00
#
_symmetry.space_group_name_H-M   'P 1'
#
loop_
_entity.id
_entity.type
_entity.pdbx_description
1 polymer ?
#
loop_
_entity_poly.entity_id
_entity_poly.type
_entity_poly.pdbx_seq_one_letter_code
_entity_poly.pdbx_strand_id
1 'polypeptide(L)'
;MSEDKVDFVTYTNKHSCIVKGGIEAINKVLNGTDEAEKRSLLFCLDKYLDPYYGYNLPYFDDITILLQEHLFLTNIKEVKEDILQLLGDYATKSLDYLATRIDELESEPELLEYALYALGNTCNHKYIPVFIRYESHHNPIIRSAIKDILIDLSNKINKW
;
A
#
# COMPACT_ATOMS: atom_id res chain seq x y z
N MET A 1 21.07 26.44 7.23
CA MET A 1 19.91 25.66 7.67
C MET A 1 18.77 26.06 6.74
N SER A 2 18.56 25.30 5.68
CA SER A 2 17.34 25.40 4.89
C SER A 2 16.18 25.05 5.82
N GLU A 3 15.16 25.89 5.87
CA GLU A 3 13.89 25.54 6.48
C GLU A 3 13.40 24.28 5.78
N ASP A 4 13.38 23.14 6.49
CA ASP A 4 12.72 21.93 6.03
C ASP A 4 11.25 22.28 5.85
N LYS A 5 10.87 22.54 4.60
CA LYS A 5 9.52 22.90 4.23
C LYS A 5 8.67 21.66 4.47
N VAL A 6 7.97 21.63 5.60
CA VAL A 6 7.03 20.55 5.92
C VAL A 6 5.96 20.53 4.84
N ASP A 7 5.94 19.46 4.05
CA ASP A 7 4.97 19.27 2.97
C ASP A 7 3.67 18.74 3.58
N PHE A 8 2.74 19.64 3.91
CA PHE A 8 1.47 19.28 4.51
C PHE A 8 0.47 18.80 3.45
N VAL A 9 0.25 17.49 3.37
CA VAL A 9 -0.82 16.91 2.55
C VAL A 9 -2.17 17.17 3.25
N THR A 10 -3.11 17.76 2.51
CA THR A 10 -4.49 17.98 2.99
C THR A 10 -5.47 17.56 1.91
N TYR A 11 -6.70 17.22 2.29
CA TYR A 11 -7.78 16.98 1.35
C TYR A 11 -8.99 17.84 1.66
N THR A 12 -9.89 17.94 0.68
CA THR A 12 -11.07 18.80 0.72
C THR A 12 -12.33 18.02 0.37
N ASN A 13 -13.49 18.66 0.45
CA ASN A 13 -14.75 18.06 0.01
C ASN A 13 -14.71 17.60 -1.46
N LYS A 14 -13.89 18.23 -2.32
CA LYS A 14 -13.67 17.79 -3.71
C LYS A 14 -13.14 16.35 -3.75
N HIS A 15 -12.13 16.04 -2.93
CA HIS A 15 -11.56 14.70 -2.83
C HIS A 15 -12.58 13.68 -2.30
N SER A 16 -13.37 14.08 -1.30
CA SER A 16 -14.50 13.26 -0.83
C SER A 16 -15.54 12.98 -1.92
N CYS A 17 -15.83 13.96 -2.78
CA CYS A 17 -16.72 13.76 -3.93
C CYS A 17 -16.10 12.81 -4.97
N ILE A 18 -14.79 12.86 -5.17
CA ILE A 18 -14.07 11.94 -6.08
C ILE A 18 -14.15 10.51 -5.53
N VAL A 19 -13.84 10.30 -4.25
CA VAL A 19 -13.93 8.97 -3.62
C VAL A 19 -15.34 8.42 -3.77
N LYS A 20 -16.37 9.21 -3.44
CA LYS A 20 -17.79 8.82 -3.59
C LYS A 20 -18.26 8.66 -5.04
N GLY A 21 -17.55 9.27 -5.98
CA GLY A 21 -17.80 9.16 -7.42
C GLY A 21 -17.41 7.80 -8.01
N GLY A 22 -16.70 6.97 -7.23
CA GLY A 22 -16.37 5.59 -7.61
C GLY A 22 -15.00 5.44 -8.26
N ILE A 23 -14.73 4.21 -8.67
CA ILE A 23 -13.38 3.78 -9.10
C ILE A 23 -12.85 4.56 -10.31
N GLU A 24 -13.70 4.91 -11.26
CA GLU A 24 -13.29 5.67 -12.46
C GLU A 24 -12.80 7.07 -12.11
N ALA A 25 -13.45 7.73 -11.14
CA ALA A 25 -13.08 9.06 -10.69
C ALA A 25 -11.74 9.04 -9.93
N ILE A 26 -11.55 8.03 -9.09
CA ILE A 26 -10.28 7.79 -8.37
C ILE A 26 -9.16 7.54 -9.39
N ASN A 27 -9.37 6.60 -10.31
CA ASN A 27 -8.37 6.22 -11.33
C ASN A 27 -7.98 7.41 -12.22
N LYS A 28 -8.93 8.29 -12.54
CA LYS A 28 -8.65 9.50 -13.32
C LYS A 28 -7.65 10.44 -12.64
N VAL A 29 -7.74 10.59 -11.32
CA VAL A 29 -6.79 11.42 -10.56
C VAL A 29 -5.43 10.74 -10.46
N LEU A 30 -5.40 9.44 -10.17
CA LEU A 30 -4.14 8.70 -10.05
C LEU A 30 -3.34 8.64 -11.37
N ASN A 31 -4.02 8.63 -12.52
CA ASN A 31 -3.41 8.79 -13.85
C ASN A 31 -3.01 10.23 -14.19
N GLY A 32 -3.40 11.22 -13.40
CA GLY A 32 -3.02 12.62 -13.61
C GLY A 32 -1.53 12.85 -13.46
N THR A 33 -1.07 14.05 -13.80
CA THR A 33 0.33 14.47 -13.61
C THR A 33 0.53 15.29 -12.33
N ASP A 34 -0.54 15.65 -11.63
CA ASP A 34 -0.49 16.44 -10.41
C ASP A 34 -0.22 15.54 -9.20
N GLU A 35 1.03 15.51 -8.75
CA GLU A 35 1.49 14.70 -7.63
C GLU A 35 0.79 15.08 -6.33
N ALA A 36 0.59 16.38 -6.08
CA ALA A 36 -0.06 16.86 -4.87
C ALA A 36 -1.53 16.41 -4.83
N GLU A 37 -2.25 16.50 -5.95
CA GLU A 37 -3.64 16.02 -6.04
C GLU A 37 -3.72 14.49 -5.83
N LYS A 38 -2.74 13.71 -6.30
CA LYS A 38 -2.68 12.26 -6.01
C LYS A 38 -2.52 12.00 -4.51
N ARG A 39 -1.54 12.65 -3.88
CA ARG A 39 -1.28 12.50 -2.44
C ARG A 39 -2.48 12.94 -1.60
N SER A 40 -3.11 14.05 -1.95
CA SER A 40 -4.35 14.51 -1.32
C SER A 40 -5.51 13.50 -1.49
N LEU A 41 -5.64 12.86 -2.65
CA LEU A 41 -6.64 11.80 -2.84
C LEU A 41 -6.32 10.55 -2.02
N LEU A 42 -5.08 10.08 -2.00
CA LEU A 42 -4.65 8.93 -1.20
C LEU A 42 -4.85 9.18 0.29
N PHE A 43 -4.49 10.38 0.77
CA PHE A 43 -4.77 10.79 2.15
C PHE A 43 -6.27 10.91 2.44
N CYS A 44 -7.09 11.23 1.44
CA CYS A 44 -8.55 11.19 1.59
C CYS A 44 -9.05 9.74 1.70
N LEU A 45 -8.49 8.81 0.90
CA LEU A 45 -8.87 7.40 0.91
C LEU A 45 -8.62 6.73 2.26
N ASP A 46 -7.55 7.09 2.97
CA ASP A 46 -7.26 6.63 4.34
C ASP A 46 -8.51 6.66 5.24
N LYS A 47 -9.17 7.82 5.32
CA LYS A 47 -10.43 7.99 6.06
C LYS A 47 -11.56 7.08 5.59
N TYR A 48 -11.68 6.80 4.29
CA TYR A 48 -12.79 6.00 3.75
C TYR A 48 -12.53 4.50 3.82
N LEU A 49 -11.26 4.09 3.86
CA LEU A 49 -10.84 2.70 3.98
C LEU A 49 -10.71 2.28 5.44
N ASP A 50 -10.42 3.22 6.35
CA ASP A 50 -10.31 2.96 7.78
C ASP A 50 -11.66 2.57 8.40
N PRO A 51 -11.78 1.34 8.96
CA PRO A 51 -12.98 0.88 9.65
C PRO A 51 -13.43 1.78 10.79
N TYR A 52 -12.53 2.55 11.41
CA TYR A 52 -12.83 3.50 12.48
C TYR A 52 -13.92 4.51 12.09
N TYR A 53 -13.90 4.98 10.84
CA TYR A 53 -14.89 5.96 10.36
C TYR A 53 -16.20 5.33 9.89
N GLY A 54 -16.26 4.00 9.74
CA GLY A 54 -17.50 3.28 9.44
C GLY A 54 -18.05 3.53 8.03
N TYR A 55 -17.25 4.00 7.08
CA TYR A 55 -17.67 4.11 5.69
C TYR A 55 -17.79 2.72 5.06
N ASN A 56 -18.82 2.54 4.23
CA ASN A 56 -18.99 1.33 3.44
C ASN A 56 -18.85 1.67 1.96
N LEU A 57 -17.68 1.37 1.39
CA LEU A 57 -17.42 1.54 -0.04
C LEU A 57 -17.70 0.21 -0.76
N PRO A 58 -18.72 0.13 -1.65
CA PRO A 58 -19.04 -1.12 -2.34
C PRO A 58 -17.94 -1.57 -3.32
N TYR A 59 -17.01 -0.68 -3.68
CA TYR A 59 -15.87 -0.91 -4.57
C TYR A 59 -14.52 -0.94 -3.81
N PHE A 60 -14.53 -1.33 -2.54
CA PHE A 60 -13.32 -1.45 -1.71
C PHE A 60 -12.25 -2.36 -2.34
N ASP A 61 -12.66 -3.53 -2.84
CA ASP A 61 -11.75 -4.49 -3.48
C ASP A 61 -11.17 -3.89 -4.77
N ASP A 62 -11.97 -3.18 -5.54
CA ASP A 62 -11.52 -2.52 -6.77
C ASP A 62 -10.50 -1.42 -6.48
N ILE A 63 -10.65 -0.68 -5.37
CA ILE A 63 -9.64 0.28 -4.90
C ILE A 63 -8.34 -0.46 -4.58
N THR A 64 -8.41 -1.59 -3.88
CA THR A 64 -7.22 -2.37 -3.51
C THR A 64 -6.47 -2.87 -4.75
N ILE A 65 -7.18 -3.30 -5.79
CA ILE A 65 -6.57 -3.68 -7.08
C ILE A 65 -5.95 -2.47 -7.76
N LEU A 66 -6.70 -1.36 -7.85
CA LEU A 66 -6.25 -0.13 -8.48
C LEU A 66 -4.98 0.44 -7.83
N LEU A 67 -4.90 0.41 -6.51
CA LEU A 67 -3.72 0.85 -5.76
C LEU A 67 -2.49 -0.02 -6.07
N GLN A 68 -2.66 -1.34 -6.19
CA GLN A 68 -1.56 -2.22 -6.60
C GLN A 68 -1.08 -1.89 -8.02
N GLU A 69 -1.97 -1.58 -8.95
CA GLU A 69 -1.59 -1.19 -10.31
C GLU A 69 -0.80 0.13 -10.29
N HIS A 70 -1.32 1.14 -9.60
CA HIS A 70 -0.71 2.48 -9.55
C HIS A 70 0.64 2.52 -8.84
N LEU A 71 0.89 1.60 -7.91
CA LEU A 71 2.21 1.43 -7.28
C LEU A 71 3.34 1.28 -8.32
N PHE A 72 3.07 0.53 -9.40
CA PHE A 72 4.05 0.26 -10.46
C PHE A 72 3.91 1.19 -11.68
N LEU A 73 2.87 2.02 -11.73
CA LEU A 73 2.71 3.03 -12.79
C LEU A 73 3.36 4.38 -12.43
N THR A 74 3.42 4.71 -11.14
CA THR A 74 4.03 5.95 -10.67
C THR A 74 5.53 5.79 -10.44
N ASN A 75 6.30 6.82 -10.78
CA ASN A 75 7.73 6.93 -10.43
C ASN A 75 7.97 7.86 -9.23
N ILE A 76 6.90 8.36 -8.61
CA ILE A 76 6.97 9.32 -7.50
C ILE A 76 6.98 8.55 -6.19
N LYS A 77 8.08 8.62 -5.45
CA LYS A 77 8.34 7.83 -4.25
C LYS A 77 7.25 8.05 -3.19
N GLU A 78 6.90 9.30 -2.92
CA GLU A 78 5.92 9.69 -1.91
C GLU A 78 4.52 9.12 -2.24
N VAL A 79 4.18 9.04 -3.53
CA VAL A 79 2.92 8.41 -3.97
C VAL A 79 2.97 6.89 -3.77
N LYS A 80 4.11 6.24 -4.00
CA LYS A 80 4.28 4.81 -3.72
C LYS A 80 4.16 4.52 -2.22
N GLU A 81 4.77 5.36 -1.37
CA GLU A 81 4.68 5.26 0.09
C GLU A 81 3.22 5.39 0.56
N ASP A 82 2.51 6.43 0.11
CA ASP A 82 1.10 6.64 0.43
C ASP A 82 0.23 5.44 -0.02
N ILE A 83 0.51 4.86 -1.21
CA ILE A 83 -0.18 3.64 -1.70
C ILE A 83 0.13 2.43 -0.80
N LEU A 84 1.40 2.18 -0.48
CA LEU A 84 1.82 1.03 0.31
C LEU A 84 1.28 1.10 1.74
N GLN A 85 1.16 2.30 2.31
CA GLN A 85 0.48 2.50 3.60
C GLN A 85 -0.98 2.04 3.51
N LEU A 86 -1.76 2.54 2.55
CA LEU A 86 -3.16 2.14 2.39
C LEU A 86 -3.33 0.63 2.18
N LEU A 87 -2.45 0.01 1.37
CA LEU A 87 -2.45 -1.43 1.15
C LEU A 87 -2.09 -2.19 2.42
N GLY A 88 -1.09 -1.74 3.18
CA GLY A 88 -0.63 -2.38 4.41
C GLY A 88 -1.63 -2.29 5.55
N ASP A 89 -2.35 -1.17 5.65
CA ASP A 89 -3.30 -0.91 6.73
C ASP A 89 -4.67 -1.54 6.49
N TYR A 90 -5.12 -1.57 5.23
CA TYR A 90 -6.53 -1.87 4.93
C TYR A 90 -6.75 -3.09 4.03
N ALA A 91 -5.76 -3.61 3.30
CA ALA A 91 -6.02 -4.74 2.40
C ALA A 91 -6.45 -6.01 3.16
N THR A 92 -7.70 -6.44 2.93
CA THR A 92 -8.29 -7.61 3.61
C THR A 92 -8.22 -8.90 2.80
N LYS A 93 -7.97 -8.81 1.48
CA LYS A 93 -8.01 -9.96 0.57
C LYS A 93 -6.65 -10.21 -0.10
N SER A 94 -6.59 -9.96 -1.39
CA SER A 94 -5.50 -10.37 -2.25
C SER A 94 -4.70 -9.17 -2.72
N LEU A 95 -3.39 -9.29 -2.56
CA LEU A 95 -2.35 -8.43 -3.08
C LEU A 95 -1.55 -9.18 -4.15
N ASP A 96 -2.21 -10.02 -4.96
CA ASP A 96 -1.56 -10.86 -5.98
C ASP A 96 -0.78 -10.05 -7.01
N TYR A 97 -1.29 -8.88 -7.40
CA TYR A 97 -0.61 -8.03 -8.37
C TYR A 97 0.70 -7.49 -7.78
N LEU A 98 0.69 -7.08 -6.50
CA LEU A 98 1.90 -6.74 -5.76
C LEU A 98 2.86 -7.94 -5.64
N ALA A 99 2.36 -9.10 -5.21
CA ALA A 99 3.18 -10.29 -4.96
C ALA A 99 3.90 -10.81 -6.23
N THR A 100 3.25 -10.69 -7.39
CA THR A 100 3.82 -11.13 -8.68
C THR A 100 4.86 -10.17 -9.24
N ARG A 101 4.88 -8.92 -8.78
CA ARG A 101 5.79 -7.86 -9.24
C ARG A 101 6.73 -7.33 -8.16
N ILE A 102 6.78 -7.98 -7.01
CA ILE A 102 7.58 -7.54 -5.86
C ILE A 102 9.06 -7.34 -6.21
N ASP A 103 9.59 -8.12 -7.15
CA ASP A 103 10.96 -8.03 -7.63
C ASP A 103 11.25 -6.67 -8.31
N GLU A 104 10.24 -5.96 -8.83
CA GLU A 104 10.38 -4.61 -9.39
C GLU A 104 10.75 -3.55 -8.33
N LEU A 105 10.57 -3.87 -7.04
CA LEU A 105 10.93 -2.98 -5.92
C LEU A 105 12.33 -3.26 -5.35
N GLU A 106 13.09 -4.22 -5.90
CA GLU A 106 14.41 -4.60 -5.34
C GLU A 106 15.44 -3.47 -5.36
N SER A 107 15.32 -2.53 -6.31
CA SER A 107 16.16 -1.33 -6.34
C SER A 107 15.77 -0.26 -5.31
N GLU A 108 14.63 -0.42 -4.63
CA GLU A 108 14.05 0.53 -3.67
C GLU A 108 13.80 -0.18 -2.32
N PRO A 109 14.84 -0.47 -1.51
CA PRO A 109 14.70 -1.35 -0.34
C PRO A 109 13.68 -0.89 0.71
N GLU A 110 13.49 0.41 0.88
CA GLU A 110 12.47 0.96 1.78
C GLU A 110 11.05 0.61 1.29
N LEU A 111 10.79 0.73 0.00
CA LEU A 111 9.50 0.36 -0.59
C LEU A 111 9.30 -1.16 -0.61
N LEU A 112 10.36 -1.92 -0.87
CA LEU A 112 10.32 -3.38 -0.78
C LEU A 112 9.94 -3.84 0.63
N GLU A 113 10.51 -3.23 1.67
CA GLU A 113 10.14 -3.51 3.06
C GLU A 113 8.64 -3.28 3.31
N TYR A 114 8.13 -2.10 2.95
CA TYR A 114 6.71 -1.77 3.10
C TYR A 114 5.80 -2.73 2.32
N ALA A 115 6.18 -3.08 1.09
CA ALA A 115 5.44 -4.04 0.27
C ALA A 115 5.40 -5.45 0.90
N LEU A 116 6.52 -5.92 1.45
CA LEU A 116 6.58 -7.21 2.14
C LEU A 116 5.69 -7.22 3.39
N TYR A 117 5.70 -6.14 4.19
CA TYR A 117 4.79 -6.01 5.31
C TYR A 117 3.33 -5.96 4.87
N ALA A 118 3.00 -5.24 3.79
CA ALA A 118 1.65 -5.23 3.25
C ALA A 118 1.17 -6.63 2.86
N LEU A 119 2.01 -7.43 2.20
CA LEU A 119 1.74 -8.84 1.92
C LEU A 119 1.54 -9.66 3.22
N GLY A 120 2.42 -9.47 4.21
CA GLY A 120 2.37 -10.16 5.50
C GLY A 120 1.09 -9.86 6.30
N ASN A 121 0.65 -8.60 6.29
CA ASN A 121 -0.52 -8.13 7.03
C ASN A 121 -1.82 -8.79 6.56
N THR A 122 -1.91 -9.18 5.28
CA THR A 122 -3.06 -9.95 4.75
C THR A 122 -3.22 -11.33 5.41
N CYS A 123 -2.19 -11.82 6.12
CA CYS A 123 -2.14 -13.17 6.69
C CYS A 123 -2.33 -14.30 5.66
N ASN A 124 -2.11 -14.00 4.38
CA ASN A 124 -2.37 -14.93 3.30
C ASN A 124 -1.15 -15.82 3.04
N HIS A 125 -1.28 -17.09 3.40
CA HIS A 125 -0.18 -18.06 3.35
C HIS A 125 0.31 -18.38 1.93
N LYS A 126 -0.47 -18.02 0.90
CA LYS A 126 -0.02 -18.15 -0.49
C LYS A 126 1.21 -17.28 -0.81
N TYR A 127 1.52 -16.28 0.03
CA TYR A 127 2.71 -15.43 -0.14
C TYR A 127 3.96 -15.97 0.57
N ILE A 128 3.87 -17.08 1.32
CA ILE A 128 5.06 -17.70 1.95
C ILE A 128 6.20 -17.94 0.93
N PRO A 129 5.94 -18.47 -0.28
CA PRO A 129 6.98 -18.61 -1.29
C PRO A 129 7.64 -17.30 -1.70
N VAL A 130 6.94 -16.17 -1.61
CA VAL A 130 7.53 -14.84 -1.85
C VAL A 130 8.52 -14.50 -0.72
N PHE A 131 8.10 -14.63 0.54
CA PHE A 131 8.95 -14.32 1.69
C PHE A 131 10.23 -15.16 1.73
N ILE A 132 10.14 -16.45 1.39
CA ILE A 132 11.30 -17.35 1.34
C ILE A 132 12.37 -16.86 0.36
N ARG A 133 11.99 -16.22 -0.77
CA ARG A 133 12.97 -15.64 -1.72
C ARG A 133 13.85 -14.57 -1.07
N TYR A 134 13.31 -13.86 -0.07
CA TYR A 134 13.94 -12.72 0.58
C TYR A 134 14.59 -13.05 1.94
N GLU A 135 14.51 -14.29 2.45
CA GLU A 135 15.14 -14.69 3.72
C GLU A 135 16.66 -14.46 3.73
N SER A 136 17.31 -14.68 2.58
CA SER A 136 18.75 -14.51 2.38
C SER A 136 19.10 -13.23 1.62
N HIS A 137 18.20 -12.24 1.59
CA HIS A 137 18.42 -11.00 0.86
C HIS A 137 19.67 -10.26 1.37
N HIS A 138 20.40 -9.55 0.50
CA HIS A 138 21.65 -8.89 0.86
C HIS A 138 21.45 -7.74 1.87
N ASN A 139 20.32 -7.03 1.80
CA ASN A 139 19.95 -5.97 2.73
C ASN A 139 19.48 -6.56 4.09
N PRO A 140 20.13 -6.21 5.23
CA PRO A 140 19.76 -6.71 6.55
C PRO A 140 18.36 -6.31 7.03
N ILE A 141 17.87 -5.15 6.62
CA ILE A 141 16.53 -4.64 6.98
C ILE A 141 15.47 -5.59 6.39
N ILE A 142 15.57 -5.89 5.11
CA ILE A 142 14.70 -6.85 4.42
C ILE A 142 14.73 -8.22 5.11
N ARG A 143 15.92 -8.74 5.46
CA ARG A 143 16.00 -10.01 6.17
C ARG A 143 15.32 -9.98 7.54
N SER A 144 15.38 -8.86 8.25
CA SER A 144 14.69 -8.69 9.54
C SER A 144 13.18 -8.69 9.34
N ALA A 145 12.69 -7.89 8.39
CA ALA A 145 11.27 -7.82 8.06
C ALA A 145 10.69 -9.19 7.70
N ILE A 146 11.39 -9.97 6.87
CA ILE A 146 10.95 -11.33 6.51
C ILE A 146 10.85 -12.25 7.74
N LYS A 147 11.83 -12.19 8.66
CA LYS A 147 11.78 -12.99 9.89
C LYS A 147 10.56 -12.63 10.72
N ASP A 148 10.30 -11.34 10.91
CA ASP A 148 9.17 -10.85 11.69
C ASP A 148 7.84 -11.29 11.06
N ILE A 149 7.69 -11.12 9.74
CA ILE A 149 6.52 -11.54 8.97
C ILE A 149 6.28 -13.06 9.12
N LEU A 150 7.30 -13.88 8.95
CA LEU A 150 7.18 -15.34 9.05
C LEU A 150 6.85 -15.80 10.48
N ILE A 151 7.42 -15.16 11.49
CA ILE A 151 7.09 -15.40 12.90
C ILE A 151 5.61 -15.06 13.15
N ASP A 152 5.15 -13.91 12.69
CA ASP A 152 3.76 -13.47 12.87
C ASP A 152 2.76 -14.40 12.17
N LEU A 153 3.07 -14.83 10.94
CA LEU A 153 2.26 -15.81 10.21
C LEU A 153 2.20 -17.14 10.97
N SER A 154 3.33 -17.63 11.47
CA SER A 154 3.39 -18.86 12.28
C SER A 154 2.58 -18.75 13.58
N ASN A 155 2.65 -17.62 14.28
CA ASN A 155 1.90 -17.39 15.52
C ASN A 155 0.39 -17.32 15.30
N LYS A 156 -0.07 -16.84 14.13
CA LYS A 156 -1.48 -16.79 13.77
C LYS A 156 -2.07 -18.16 13.44
N ILE A 157 -1.25 -19.15 13.05
CA ILE A 157 -1.67 -20.55 12.86
C ILE A 157 -2.06 -21.19 14.21
N ASN A 158 -1.30 -20.91 15.27
CA ASN A 158 -1.46 -21.57 16.58
C ASN A 158 -2.63 -21.04 17.44
N LYS A 159 -3.52 -20.23 16.86
CA LYS A 159 -4.69 -19.65 17.55
C LYS A 159 -6.02 -20.34 17.23
N TRP A 160 -6.01 -21.49 16.56
CA TRP A 160 -7.21 -22.29 16.25
C TRP A 160 -7.01 -23.77 16.61
#